data_AF-A0A2N2SZJ5-F1
#
_entry.id   AF-A0A2N2SZJ5-F1
#
_cell.length_a   1.000
_cell.length_b   1.000
_cell.length_c   1.000
_cell.angle_alpha   90.00
_cell.angle_beta   90.00
_cell.angle_gamma   90.00
#
_symmetry.space_group_name_H-M   'P 1'
#
loop_
_entity.id
_entity.type
_entity.pdbx_description
1 polymer ?
#
loop_
_entity_poly.entity_id
_entity_poly.type
_entity_poly.pdbx_seq_one_letter_code
_entity_poly.pdbx_strand_id
1 'polypeptide(L)'
;MKHAIKHIHFVGIGGVGMSGIAEVLFNLGYTISGSDQSGSATLQRLQALGIQTFIGHAAGNVSGADAVVISTAVKADNAEVLAAREMHIPVVPRALMLAELMRLKRGIAIAGTHGKTTTTSLVASVLAEAGLDPTFVIGGRLNSAGANARLGQGDYIVVEADESDASFLNLLPVMAVVTNIDADHMETCGHDFENLKKAFVDFL
;
A
#
# COMPACT_ATOMS: atom_id res chain seq x y z
N MET A 1 -18.51 6.51 2.08
CA MET A 1 -17.78 5.31 1.59
C MET A 1 -17.74 4.16 2.61
N LYS A 2 -17.60 4.40 3.92
CA LYS A 2 -17.66 3.33 4.97
C LYS A 2 -18.94 2.46 4.98
N HIS A 3 -19.98 2.78 4.21
CA HIS A 3 -21.24 2.03 4.22
C HIS A 3 -21.40 0.99 3.10
N ALA A 4 -20.55 1.00 2.05
CA ALA A 4 -20.70 0.08 0.91
C ALA A 4 -19.63 -1.03 0.84
N ILE A 5 -18.40 -0.78 1.31
CA ILE A 5 -17.30 -1.75 1.28
C ILE A 5 -16.94 -2.11 2.73
N LYS A 6 -17.05 -3.40 3.08
CA LYS A 6 -16.69 -3.96 4.39
C LYS A 6 -15.66 -5.07 4.26
N HIS A 7 -15.78 -5.92 3.24
CA HIS A 7 -14.89 -7.05 3.00
C HIS A 7 -13.99 -6.81 1.78
N ILE A 8 -12.67 -6.84 2.01
CA ILE A 8 -11.67 -6.64 0.96
C ILE A 8 -10.82 -7.91 0.85
N HIS A 9 -10.78 -8.50 -0.35
CA HIS A 9 -9.97 -9.67 -0.65
C HIS A 9 -8.67 -9.28 -1.37
N PHE A 10 -7.53 -9.76 -0.91
CA PHE A 10 -6.22 -9.50 -1.51
C PHE A 10 -5.73 -10.72 -2.30
N VAL A 11 -5.42 -10.53 -3.58
CA VAL A 11 -4.77 -11.56 -4.40
C VAL A 11 -3.25 -11.38 -4.31
N GLY A 12 -2.55 -12.37 -3.74
CA GLY A 12 -1.12 -12.26 -3.40
C GLY A 12 -0.90 -11.46 -2.11
N ILE A 13 -1.68 -11.75 -1.07
CA ILE A 13 -1.68 -11.01 0.20
C ILE A 13 -0.34 -11.08 0.96
N GLY A 14 0.44 -12.15 0.78
CA GLY A 14 1.76 -12.31 1.38
C GLY A 14 2.86 -11.49 0.68
N GLY A 15 2.54 -10.88 -0.47
CA GLY A 15 3.45 -10.05 -1.23
C GLY A 15 3.94 -8.81 -0.48
N VAL A 16 5.16 -8.39 -0.81
CA VAL A 16 5.76 -7.16 -0.30
C VAL A 16 4.89 -5.96 -0.69
N GLY A 17 4.46 -5.17 0.30
CA GLY A 17 3.57 -4.03 0.09
C GLY A 17 2.07 -4.37 -0.01
N MET A 18 1.69 -5.66 -0.11
CA MET A 18 0.29 -6.09 0.00
C MET A 18 -0.08 -6.40 1.46
N SER A 19 0.78 -7.19 2.13
CA SER A 19 0.50 -7.72 3.47
C SER A 19 0.24 -6.63 4.51
N GLY A 20 1.02 -5.56 4.52
CA GLY A 20 0.79 -4.50 5.47
C GLY A 20 -0.32 -3.53 5.08
N ILE A 21 -0.68 -3.36 3.80
CA ILE A 21 -1.93 -2.66 3.43
C ILE A 21 -3.12 -3.44 4.02
N ALA A 22 -3.14 -4.75 3.81
CA ALA A 22 -4.16 -5.64 4.35
C ALA A 22 -4.25 -5.53 5.88
N GLU A 23 -3.12 -5.51 6.58
CA GLU A 23 -3.09 -5.37 8.03
C GLU A 23 -3.53 -3.98 8.54
N VAL A 24 -3.18 -2.88 7.85
CA VAL A 24 -3.73 -1.55 8.20
C VAL A 24 -5.25 -1.57 8.09
N LEU A 25 -5.80 -2.08 6.98
CA LEU A 25 -7.24 -2.12 6.77
C LEU A 25 -7.94 -3.01 7.80
N PHE A 26 -7.35 -4.15 8.15
CA PHE A 26 -7.83 -5.00 9.23
C PHE A 26 -7.92 -4.24 10.57
N ASN A 27 -6.87 -3.51 10.94
CA ASN A 27 -6.87 -2.69 12.15
C ASN A 27 -7.87 -1.52 12.11
N LEU A 28 -8.21 -1.02 10.92
CA LEU A 28 -9.27 -0.03 10.72
C LEU A 28 -10.69 -0.63 10.81
N GLY A 29 -10.81 -1.94 11.06
CA GLY A 29 -12.08 -2.65 11.27
C GLY A 29 -12.71 -3.19 10.00
N TYR A 30 -11.99 -3.26 8.88
CA TYR A 30 -12.45 -3.95 7.69
C TYR A 30 -12.31 -5.47 7.86
N THR A 31 -13.23 -6.23 7.25
CA THR A 31 -13.04 -7.66 7.07
C THR A 31 -12.02 -7.84 5.96
N ILE A 32 -10.94 -8.57 6.25
CA ILE A 32 -9.88 -8.83 5.28
C ILE A 32 -9.77 -10.33 5.04
N SER A 33 -9.67 -10.68 3.77
CA SER A 33 -9.23 -12.00 3.36
C SER A 33 -8.16 -11.89 2.27
N GLY A 34 -7.48 -12.99 1.95
CA GLY A 34 -6.59 -12.98 0.80
C GLY A 34 -5.98 -14.32 0.45
N SER A 35 -5.57 -14.47 -0.79
CA SER A 35 -4.90 -15.66 -1.30
C SER A 35 -3.41 -15.40 -1.51
N ASP A 36 -2.62 -16.45 -1.50
CA ASP A 36 -1.25 -16.42 -2.03
C ASP A 36 -0.93 -17.74 -2.73
N GLN A 37 0.02 -17.73 -3.67
CA GLN A 37 0.37 -18.92 -4.44
C GLN A 37 0.93 -20.03 -3.55
N SER A 38 1.66 -19.66 -2.49
CA SER A 38 2.30 -20.59 -1.56
C SER A 38 2.22 -20.09 -0.12
N GLY A 39 2.39 -21.01 0.83
CA GLY A 39 2.50 -20.66 2.24
C GLY A 39 3.78 -19.86 2.53
N SER A 40 3.68 -18.87 3.40
CA SER A 40 4.82 -18.05 3.84
C SER A 40 4.69 -17.65 5.30
N ALA A 41 5.79 -17.23 5.93
CA ALA A 41 5.76 -16.69 7.29
C ALA A 41 4.84 -15.46 7.40
N THR A 42 4.80 -14.62 6.35
CA THR A 42 3.88 -13.48 6.26
C THR A 42 2.43 -13.95 6.29
N LEU A 43 2.08 -14.96 5.48
CA LEU A 43 0.73 -15.51 5.42
C LEU A 43 0.30 -16.10 6.77
N GLN A 44 1.18 -16.88 7.40
CA GLN A 44 0.95 -17.46 8.74
C GLN A 44 0.74 -16.39 9.80
N ARG A 45 1.51 -15.29 9.74
CA ARG A 45 1.37 -14.17 10.67
C ARG A 45 0.02 -13.45 10.49
N LEU A 46 -0.41 -13.22 9.24
CA LEU A 46 -1.72 -12.64 8.95
C LEU A 46 -2.86 -13.55 9.47
N GLN A 47 -2.73 -14.87 9.29
CA GLN A 47 -3.68 -15.83 9.89
C GLN A 47 -3.72 -15.73 11.41
N ALA A 48 -2.56 -15.62 12.07
CA ALA A 48 -2.48 -15.47 13.52
C ALA A 48 -3.13 -14.17 14.04
N LEU A 49 -3.22 -13.13 13.20
CA LEU A 49 -3.96 -11.90 13.49
C LEU A 49 -5.47 -12.04 13.30
N GLY A 50 -5.95 -13.16 12.76
CA GLY A 50 -7.37 -13.41 12.48
C GLY A 50 -7.80 -13.05 11.06
N ILE A 51 -6.87 -12.75 10.15
CA ILE A 51 -7.17 -12.54 8.74
C ILE A 51 -7.37 -13.89 8.06
N GLN A 52 -8.46 -14.04 7.30
CA GLN A 52 -8.72 -15.26 6.55
C GLN A 52 -7.78 -15.36 5.35
N THR A 53 -6.95 -16.39 5.27
CA THR A 53 -6.05 -16.57 4.13
C THR A 53 -6.20 -17.92 3.43
N PHE A 54 -5.93 -17.93 2.13
CA PHE A 54 -5.99 -19.11 1.27
C PHE A 54 -4.63 -19.37 0.62
N ILE A 55 -4.29 -20.66 0.46
CA ILE A 55 -3.13 -21.08 -0.35
C ILE A 55 -3.66 -21.57 -1.70
N GLY A 56 -3.09 -21.04 -2.77
CA GLY A 56 -3.55 -21.22 -4.14
C GLY A 56 -4.66 -20.22 -4.52
N HIS A 57 -4.79 -19.98 -5.82
CA HIS A 57 -5.80 -19.09 -6.37
C HIS A 57 -7.01 -19.89 -6.87
N ALA A 58 -8.19 -19.61 -6.32
CA ALA A 58 -9.42 -20.28 -6.70
C ALA A 58 -10.58 -19.28 -6.76
N ALA A 59 -11.46 -19.43 -7.74
CA ALA A 59 -12.60 -18.54 -7.96
C ALA A 59 -13.48 -18.37 -6.69
N GLY A 60 -13.59 -19.40 -5.85
CA GLY A 60 -14.36 -19.34 -4.60
C GLY A 60 -13.75 -18.44 -3.52
N ASN A 61 -12.46 -18.09 -3.61
CA ASN A 61 -11.77 -17.32 -2.58
C ASN A 61 -12.29 -15.87 -2.46
N VAL A 62 -12.85 -15.32 -3.54
CA VAL A 62 -13.42 -13.95 -3.56
C VAL A 62 -14.89 -13.90 -3.10
N SER A 63 -15.46 -15.03 -2.66
CA SER A 63 -16.87 -15.09 -2.26
C SER A 63 -17.16 -14.12 -1.12
N GLY A 64 -18.18 -13.28 -1.31
CA GLY A 64 -18.60 -12.27 -0.34
C GLY A 64 -17.66 -11.08 -0.20
N ALA A 65 -16.64 -10.94 -1.07
CA ALA A 65 -15.80 -9.74 -1.10
C ALA A 65 -16.56 -8.57 -1.75
N ASP A 66 -16.46 -7.39 -1.15
CA ASP A 66 -17.02 -6.15 -1.72
C ASP A 66 -16.00 -5.47 -2.66
N ALA A 67 -14.72 -5.81 -2.53
CA ALA A 67 -13.64 -5.37 -3.43
C ALA A 67 -12.50 -6.39 -3.45
N VAL A 68 -11.79 -6.46 -4.57
CA VAL A 68 -10.57 -7.26 -4.73
C VAL A 68 -9.37 -6.35 -4.97
N VAL A 69 -8.28 -6.55 -4.23
CA VAL A 69 -7.02 -5.81 -4.40
C VAL A 69 -5.98 -6.70 -5.06
N ILE A 70 -5.31 -6.18 -6.09
CA ILE A 70 -4.26 -6.88 -6.82
C ILE A 70 -2.95 -6.11 -6.83
N SER A 71 -1.83 -6.84 -6.84
CA SER A 71 -0.53 -6.27 -7.18
C SER A 71 -0.32 -6.27 -8.70
N THR A 72 0.74 -5.61 -9.17
CA THR A 72 1.14 -5.65 -10.58
C THR A 72 1.58 -7.04 -11.06
N ALA A 73 1.93 -7.94 -10.13
CA ALA A 73 2.31 -9.32 -10.45
C ALA A 73 1.11 -10.24 -10.72
N VAL A 74 -0.11 -9.82 -10.35
CA VAL A 74 -1.32 -10.62 -10.56
C VAL A 74 -1.80 -10.44 -12.00
N LYS A 75 -1.82 -11.54 -12.75
CA LYS A 75 -2.26 -11.55 -14.14
C LYS A 75 -3.79 -11.48 -14.25
N ALA A 76 -4.27 -10.98 -15.39
CA ALA A 76 -5.70 -10.87 -15.68
C ALA A 76 -6.43 -12.22 -15.83
N ASP A 77 -5.69 -13.31 -16.07
CA ASP A 77 -6.21 -14.68 -16.18
C ASP A 77 -6.24 -15.41 -14.82
N ASN A 78 -5.89 -14.75 -13.72
CA ASN A 78 -6.02 -15.30 -12.38
C ASN A 78 -7.50 -15.62 -12.08
N ALA A 79 -7.76 -16.83 -11.56
CA ALA A 79 -9.11 -17.32 -11.31
C ALA A 79 -9.95 -16.41 -10.40
N GLU A 80 -9.33 -15.73 -9.42
CA GLU A 80 -10.00 -14.80 -8.50
C GLU A 80 -10.33 -13.48 -9.19
N VAL A 81 -9.44 -12.99 -10.06
CA VAL A 81 -9.67 -11.76 -10.85
C VAL A 81 -10.79 -11.96 -11.85
N LEU A 82 -10.81 -13.12 -12.52
CA LEU A 82 -11.89 -13.47 -13.46
C LEU A 82 -13.22 -13.59 -12.73
N ALA A 83 -13.26 -14.31 -11.60
CA ALA A 83 -14.46 -14.48 -10.79
C ALA A 83 -14.99 -13.14 -10.24
N ALA A 84 -14.09 -12.27 -9.75
CA ALA A 84 -14.47 -10.94 -9.27
C ALA A 84 -15.14 -10.12 -10.38
N ARG A 85 -14.61 -10.15 -11.61
CA ARG A 85 -15.20 -9.45 -12.76
C ARG A 85 -16.57 -10.01 -13.14
N GLU A 86 -16.73 -11.33 -13.14
CA GLU A 86 -18.02 -11.99 -13.42
C GLU A 86 -19.07 -11.63 -12.37
N MET A 87 -18.67 -11.50 -11.11
CA MET A 87 -19.53 -11.07 -10.00
C MET A 87 -19.69 -9.54 -9.88
N HIS A 88 -19.13 -8.76 -10.81
CA HIS A 88 -19.11 -7.29 -10.77
C HIS A 88 -18.48 -6.69 -9.50
N ILE A 89 -17.57 -7.43 -8.86
CA ILE A 89 -16.77 -6.96 -7.73
C ILE A 89 -15.62 -6.09 -8.28
N PRO A 90 -15.44 -4.85 -7.79
CA PRO A 90 -14.38 -3.98 -8.28
C PRO A 90 -12.99 -4.55 -7.98
N VAL A 91 -12.14 -4.60 -9.01
CA VAL A 91 -10.74 -5.00 -8.89
C VAL A 91 -9.87 -3.75 -8.87
N VAL A 92 -9.21 -3.51 -7.74
CA VAL A 92 -8.49 -2.27 -7.43
C VAL A 92 -6.97 -2.54 -7.37
N PRO A 93 -6.13 -1.76 -8.05
CA PRO A 93 -4.68 -1.85 -7.92
C PRO A 93 -4.19 -1.49 -6.51
N ARG A 94 -3.14 -2.17 -6.03
CA ARG A 94 -2.43 -1.88 -4.77
C ARG A 94 -2.14 -0.39 -4.56
N ALA A 95 -1.69 0.28 -5.62
CA ALA A 95 -1.37 1.71 -5.65
C ALA A 95 -2.53 2.60 -5.16
N LEU A 96 -3.73 2.36 -5.68
CA LEU A 96 -4.93 3.11 -5.28
C LEU A 96 -5.34 2.79 -3.84
N MET A 97 -5.12 1.54 -3.39
CA MET A 97 -5.41 1.19 -2.00
C MET A 97 -4.48 1.92 -1.01
N LEU A 98 -3.20 2.11 -1.36
CA LEU A 98 -2.28 2.90 -0.55
C LEU A 98 -2.69 4.38 -0.50
N ALA A 99 -3.12 4.95 -1.63
CA ALA A 99 -3.66 6.31 -1.69
C ALA A 99 -4.90 6.48 -0.79
N GLU A 100 -5.83 5.53 -0.84
CA GLU A 100 -7.01 5.55 0.03
C GLU A 100 -6.65 5.41 1.52
N LEU A 101 -5.63 4.62 1.86
CA LEU A 101 -5.11 4.56 3.23
C LEU A 101 -4.58 5.92 3.71
N MET A 102 -3.86 6.65 2.86
CA MET A 102 -3.39 8.00 3.19
C MET A 102 -4.53 8.99 3.42
N ARG A 103 -5.68 8.78 2.76
CA ARG A 103 -6.90 9.58 2.97
C ARG A 103 -7.64 9.20 4.27
N LEU A 104 -7.61 7.93 4.66
CA LEU A 104 -8.23 7.44 5.89
C LEU A 104 -7.43 7.81 7.16
N LYS A 105 -6.12 8.00 7.02
CA LYS A 105 -5.21 8.49 8.06
C LYS A 105 -4.73 9.92 7.73
N ARG A 106 -3.87 10.49 8.56
CA ARG A 106 -3.13 11.73 8.28
C ARG A 106 -1.85 11.38 7.54
N GLY A 107 -1.94 11.27 6.21
CA GLY A 107 -0.83 10.92 5.35
C GLY A 107 0.28 11.97 5.26
N ILE A 108 1.51 11.57 5.59
CA ILE A 108 2.74 12.33 5.37
C ILE A 108 3.53 11.62 4.27
N ALA A 109 3.67 12.24 3.10
CA ALA A 109 4.47 11.71 2.01
C ALA A 109 5.87 12.35 1.98
N ILE A 110 6.90 11.51 1.96
CA ILE A 110 8.30 11.92 1.89
C ILE A 110 8.81 11.59 0.47
N ALA A 111 8.84 12.62 -0.37
CA ALA A 111 9.30 12.57 -1.75
C ALA A 111 10.71 13.14 -1.92
N GLY A 112 11.28 12.89 -3.10
CA GLY A 112 12.55 13.44 -3.55
C GLY A 112 13.58 12.35 -3.86
N THR A 113 14.57 12.64 -4.68
CA THR A 113 15.42 11.59 -5.26
C THR A 113 16.27 10.89 -4.19
N HIS A 114 16.85 11.65 -3.27
CA HIS A 114 17.66 11.14 -2.16
C HIS A 114 17.10 11.49 -0.79
N GLY A 115 17.38 10.65 0.21
CA GLY A 115 17.06 10.94 1.61
C GLY A 115 15.62 10.59 2.04
N LYS A 116 14.80 10.00 1.17
CA LYS A 116 13.43 9.54 1.48
C LYS A 116 13.40 8.62 2.70
N THR A 117 14.24 7.58 2.70
CA THR A 117 14.28 6.55 3.76
C THR A 117 14.72 7.07 5.10
N THR A 118 15.80 7.84 5.16
CA THR A 118 16.26 8.44 6.41
C THR A 118 15.22 9.42 6.96
N THR A 119 14.65 10.27 6.11
CA THR A 119 13.65 11.26 6.52
C THR A 119 12.36 10.60 7.00
N THR A 120 11.88 9.58 6.28
CA THR A 120 10.70 8.77 6.68
C THR A 120 10.91 8.13 8.04
N SER A 121 12.09 7.55 8.26
CA SER A 121 12.45 6.90 9.53
C SER A 121 12.52 7.90 10.69
N LEU A 122 13.11 9.08 10.46
CA LEU A 122 13.18 10.15 11.46
C LEU A 122 11.79 10.70 11.82
N VAL A 123 10.95 10.98 10.82
CA VAL A 123 9.57 11.44 11.04
C VAL A 123 8.77 10.40 11.83
N ALA A 124 8.85 9.12 11.43
CA ALA A 124 8.19 8.04 12.14
C ALA A 124 8.68 7.90 13.60
N SER A 125 10.00 8.02 13.82
CA SER A 125 10.61 7.96 15.16
C SER A 125 10.15 9.11 16.06
N VAL A 126 10.17 10.36 15.56
CA VAL A 126 9.72 11.53 16.32
C VAL A 126 8.24 11.43 16.68
N LEU A 127 7.40 11.02 15.74
CA LEU A 127 5.97 10.80 15.99
C LEU A 127 5.74 9.68 17.02
N ALA A 128 6.52 8.59 16.96
CA ALA A 128 6.44 7.50 17.93
C ALA A 128 6.85 7.96 19.34
N GLU A 129 7.95 8.70 19.46
CA GLU A 129 8.43 9.27 20.73
C GLU A 129 7.44 10.29 21.32
N ALA A 130 6.72 11.02 20.46
CA ALA A 130 5.62 11.88 20.87
C ALA A 130 4.34 11.13 21.30
N GLY A 131 4.37 9.79 21.33
CA GLY A 131 3.22 8.96 21.69
C GLY A 131 2.12 8.90 20.64
N LEU A 132 2.39 9.33 19.40
CA LEU A 132 1.41 9.36 18.30
C LEU A 132 1.34 8.05 17.50
N ASP A 133 2.20 7.07 17.82
CA ASP A 133 2.22 5.70 17.27
C ASP A 133 1.87 5.62 15.77
N PRO A 134 2.71 6.17 14.87
CA PRO A 134 2.40 6.24 13.45
C PRO A 134 2.52 4.87 12.78
N THR A 135 1.75 4.69 11.70
CA THR A 135 2.09 3.69 10.67
C THR A 135 3.17 4.27 9.76
N PHE A 136 4.13 3.47 9.30
CA PHE A 136 5.09 3.94 8.28
C PHE A 136 5.44 2.90 7.22
N VAL A 137 5.82 3.40 6.03
CA VAL A 137 6.10 2.63 4.81
C VAL A 137 7.41 3.10 4.19
N ILE A 138 8.43 2.26 4.23
CA ILE A 138 9.78 2.53 3.69
C ILE A 138 10.02 1.58 2.50
N GLY A 139 10.50 2.11 1.37
CA GLY A 139 10.78 1.36 0.13
C GLY A 139 9.54 0.70 -0.50
N GLY A 140 8.35 1.29 -0.32
CA GLY A 140 7.08 0.69 -0.75
C GLY A 140 6.71 -0.61 0.00
N ARG A 141 7.45 -0.96 1.07
CA ARG A 141 7.24 -2.17 1.85
C ARG A 141 6.48 -1.82 3.13
N LEU A 142 5.22 -2.26 3.23
CA LEU A 142 4.55 -2.40 4.52
C LEU A 142 4.77 -3.84 5.03
N ASN A 143 5.95 -4.16 5.55
CA ASN A 143 6.18 -5.44 6.23
C ASN A 143 6.44 -5.20 7.72
N SER A 144 5.54 -5.67 8.58
CA SER A 144 5.68 -5.69 10.04
C SER A 144 6.72 -6.71 10.55
N ALA A 145 7.30 -7.51 9.65
CA ALA A 145 8.38 -8.45 9.95
C ALA A 145 9.74 -7.87 9.54
N GLY A 146 10.36 -7.09 10.44
CA GLY A 146 11.76 -6.67 10.35
C GLY A 146 11.96 -5.25 9.84
N ALA A 147 12.12 -4.31 10.78
CA ALA A 147 12.72 -2.97 10.71
C ALA A 147 12.16 -1.92 9.72
N ASN A 148 11.55 -2.29 8.58
CA ASN A 148 11.26 -1.35 7.48
C ASN A 148 9.77 -0.95 7.35
N ALA A 149 8.89 -1.49 8.19
CA ALA A 149 7.56 -0.91 8.41
C ALA A 149 7.00 -1.31 9.77
N ARG A 150 6.29 -0.39 10.40
CA ARG A 150 5.49 -0.64 11.60
C ARG A 150 4.08 -0.17 11.33
N LEU A 151 3.13 -0.91 11.88
CA LEU A 151 1.72 -0.58 11.84
C LEU A 151 1.35 -0.02 13.21
N GLY A 152 1.25 1.29 13.27
CA GLY A 152 0.81 2.01 14.46
C GLY A 152 -0.70 2.12 14.50
N GLN A 153 -1.23 2.29 15.71
CA GLN A 153 -2.66 2.51 15.96
C GLN A 153 -3.04 3.99 15.87
N GLY A 154 -2.06 4.90 15.81
CA GLY A 154 -2.30 6.33 15.74
C GLY A 154 -2.83 6.81 14.40
N ASP A 155 -3.15 8.09 14.34
CA ASP A 155 -3.79 8.70 13.18
C ASP A 155 -2.85 8.93 12.00
N TYR A 156 -1.53 8.91 12.20
CA TYR A 156 -0.55 9.23 11.17
C TYR A 156 -0.13 8.01 10.35
N ILE A 157 0.07 8.23 9.05
CA ILE A 157 0.77 7.30 8.16
C ILE A 157 1.88 8.06 7.43
N VAL A 158 3.12 7.59 7.56
CA VAL A 158 4.29 8.18 6.89
C VAL A 158 4.75 7.27 5.77
N VAL A 159 4.78 7.75 4.54
CA VAL A 159 5.15 6.94 3.38
C VAL A 159 6.28 7.59 2.59
N GLU A 160 7.20 6.78 2.09
CA GLU A 160 8.05 7.20 0.99
C GLU A 160 7.24 7.34 -0.30
N ALA A 161 7.46 8.44 -1.01
CA ALA A 161 6.88 8.71 -2.32
C ALA A 161 8.02 8.71 -3.36
N ASP A 162 8.09 7.65 -4.15
CA ASP A 162 9.10 7.45 -5.18
C ASP A 162 8.59 7.97 -6.53
N GLU A 163 9.28 8.96 -7.09
CA GLU A 163 8.95 9.59 -8.37
C GLU A 163 9.02 8.62 -9.57
N SER A 164 9.70 7.49 -9.41
CA SER A 164 9.77 6.43 -10.43
C SER A 164 8.63 5.43 -10.35
N ASP A 165 7.85 5.42 -9.25
CA ASP A 165 6.71 4.53 -9.10
C ASP A 165 5.48 5.13 -9.80
N ALA A 166 4.79 4.32 -10.62
CA ALA A 166 3.58 4.75 -11.33
C ALA A 166 2.43 5.19 -10.39
N SER A 167 2.54 4.91 -9.09
CA SER A 167 1.61 5.35 -8.05
C SER A 167 1.92 6.71 -7.44
N PHE A 168 3.05 7.34 -7.79
CA PHE A 168 3.51 8.61 -7.21
C PHE A 168 2.41 9.69 -7.19
N LEU A 169 1.81 9.95 -8.35
CA LEU A 169 0.74 10.95 -8.53
C LEU A 169 -0.62 10.50 -8.00
N ASN A 170 -0.76 9.24 -7.58
CA ASN A 170 -1.99 8.75 -6.98
C ASN A 170 -2.01 8.95 -5.46
N LEU A 171 -0.87 9.27 -4.83
CA LEU A 171 -0.81 9.50 -3.39
C LEU A 171 -1.62 10.74 -3.00
N LEU A 172 -2.34 10.65 -1.88
CA LEU A 172 -3.18 11.73 -1.36
C LEU A 172 -2.73 12.15 0.05
N PRO A 173 -1.51 12.71 0.20
CA PRO A 173 -1.03 13.19 1.50
C PRO A 173 -1.80 14.41 1.99
N VAL A 174 -1.87 14.56 3.32
CA VAL A 174 -2.22 15.85 3.95
C VAL A 174 -0.99 16.74 4.12
N MET A 175 0.21 16.15 4.12
CA MET A 175 1.51 16.83 4.20
C MET A 175 2.50 16.15 3.27
N ALA A 176 3.22 16.93 2.49
CA ALA A 176 4.26 16.44 1.59
C ALA A 176 5.61 17.11 1.92
N VAL A 177 6.68 16.33 1.83
CA VAL A 177 8.07 16.79 1.94
C VAL A 177 8.76 16.45 0.62
N VAL A 178 9.50 17.40 0.04
CA VAL A 178 10.40 17.15 -1.08
C VAL A 178 11.81 17.42 -0.60
N THR A 179 12.62 16.38 -0.47
CA THR A 179 13.99 16.49 0.04
C THR A 179 14.95 17.11 -0.99
N ASN A 180 14.81 16.72 -2.26
CA ASN A 180 15.56 17.19 -3.43
C ASN A 180 14.92 16.62 -4.70
N ILE A 181 15.31 17.14 -5.87
CA ILE A 181 14.90 16.65 -7.19
C ILE A 181 16.17 16.52 -8.03
N ASP A 182 16.51 15.30 -8.43
CA ASP A 182 17.72 14.98 -9.22
C ASP A 182 17.39 14.08 -10.42
N ALA A 183 18.34 13.94 -11.35
CA ALA A 183 18.14 13.31 -12.66
C ALA A 183 18.37 11.77 -12.69
N ASP A 184 18.22 11.08 -11.56
CA ASP A 184 18.45 9.62 -11.48
C ASP A 184 17.35 8.81 -12.19
N HIS A 185 16.10 9.26 -12.12
CA HIS A 185 14.92 8.53 -12.60
C HIS A 185 14.33 9.14 -13.88
N MET A 186 15.19 9.51 -14.81
CA MET A 186 14.78 10.19 -16.05
C MET A 186 14.00 9.26 -17.00
N GLU A 187 14.17 7.94 -16.88
CA GLU A 187 13.46 6.94 -17.69
C GLU A 187 11.93 7.07 -17.57
N THR A 188 11.42 7.28 -16.36
CA THR A 188 9.99 7.43 -16.09
C THR A 188 9.40 8.77 -16.54
N CYS A 189 10.25 9.75 -16.83
CA CYS A 189 9.85 11.09 -17.27
C CYS A 189 10.12 11.34 -18.76
N GLY A 190 10.32 10.28 -19.55
CA GLY A 190 10.61 10.40 -20.98
C GLY A 190 11.99 11.00 -21.28
N HIS A 191 12.93 10.86 -20.34
CA HIS A 191 14.27 11.44 -20.38
C HIS A 191 14.28 12.97 -20.43
N ASP A 192 13.22 13.62 -19.93
CA ASP A 192 13.10 15.07 -19.80
C ASP A 192 12.97 15.50 -18.33
N PHE A 193 13.85 16.40 -17.91
CA PHE A 193 13.90 16.89 -16.54
C PHE A 193 12.76 17.86 -16.23
N GLU A 194 12.21 18.54 -17.25
CA GLU A 194 11.03 19.39 -17.06
C GLU A 194 9.78 18.55 -16.78
N ASN A 195 9.66 17.36 -17.37
CA ASN A 195 8.61 16.41 -17.02
C ASN A 195 8.76 15.90 -15.58
N LEU A 196 9.98 15.69 -15.10
CA LEU A 196 10.23 15.32 -13.71
C LEU A 196 9.80 16.45 -12.76
N LYS A 197 10.23 17.70 -13.01
CA LYS A 197 9.79 18.85 -12.22
C LYS A 197 8.27 19.00 -12.22
N LYS A 198 7.64 18.82 -13.38
CA LYS A 198 6.18 18.85 -13.50
C LYS A 198 5.53 17.77 -12.66
N ALA A 199 6.06 16.54 -12.63
CA ALA A 199 5.54 15.49 -11.77
C ALA A 199 5.60 15.87 -10.28
N PHE A 200 6.68 16.53 -9.83
CA PHE A 200 6.76 17.05 -8.45
C PHE A 200 5.78 18.19 -8.19
N VAL A 201 5.49 19.04 -9.18
CA VAL A 201 4.45 20.07 -9.07
C VAL A 201 3.06 19.44 -8.99
N ASP A 202 2.77 18.45 -9.83
CA ASP A 202 1.47 17.76 -9.86
C ASP A 202 1.24 16.90 -8.58
N PHE A 203 2.32 16.52 -7.89
CA PHE A 203 2.28 15.79 -6.61
C PHE A 203 1.95 16.67 -5.40
N LEU A 204 2.21 17.99 -5.46
CA LEU A 204 2.03 18.95 -4.35
C LEU A 204 0.66 19.64 -4.39
#